data_AF-H9BQU7-F1
#
_entry.id   AF-H9BQU7-F1
#
_cell.length_a   1.000
_cell.length_b   1.000
_cell.length_c   1.000
_cell.angle_alpha   90.00
_cell.angle_beta   90.00
_cell.angle_gamma   90.00
#
_symmetry.space_group_name_H-M   'P 1'
#
loop_
_entity.id
_entity.type
_entity.pdbx_description
1 polymer ?
#
loop_
_entity_poly.entity_id
_entity_poly.type
_entity_poly.pdbx_seq_one_letter_code
_entity_poly.pdbx_strand_id
1 'polypeptide(L)'
;MKNLINSIMVLVFLSGCVFPGPSCGYDVNCNKDISNTAWYKKRTSCINVQQNIAKKLLQQNYNERIDSEIYSECVKNTDYKFKIIN
;
A
#
# COMPACT_ATOMS: atom_id res chain seq x y z
N MET A 1 -3.43 48.80 -22.97
CA MET A 1 -2.62 48.18 -21.90
C MET A 1 -3.55 47.26 -21.14
N LYS A 2 -3.44 45.94 -21.30
CA LYS A 2 -2.64 45.09 -20.40
C LYS A 2 -2.99 45.44 -18.94
N ASN A 3 -3.58 44.61 -18.08
CA ASN A 3 -3.47 43.17 -17.95
C ASN A 3 -4.25 42.74 -16.69
N LEU A 4 -4.67 41.47 -16.65
CA LEU A 4 -4.56 40.57 -15.48
C LEU A 4 -5.24 41.00 -14.16
N ILE A 5 -6.57 40.86 -14.05
CA ILE A 5 -7.22 40.66 -12.74
C ILE A 5 -8.07 39.38 -12.74
N ASN A 6 -7.74 38.42 -13.59
CA ASN A 6 -8.50 37.17 -13.74
C ASN A 6 -7.75 35.93 -13.25
N SER A 7 -6.81 36.06 -12.30
CA SER A 7 -5.88 34.96 -12.02
C SER A 7 -5.42 34.82 -10.56
N ILE A 8 -6.25 35.12 -9.55
CA ILE A 8 -5.88 34.83 -8.14
C ILE A 8 -7.04 34.24 -7.31
N MET A 9 -8.10 33.70 -7.95
CA MET A 9 -9.20 33.06 -7.20
C MET A 9 -9.53 31.66 -7.73
N VAL A 10 -8.52 30.89 -8.14
CA VAL A 10 -8.63 29.45 -8.48
C VAL A 10 -7.45 28.66 -7.91
N LEU A 11 -6.95 29.04 -6.74
CA LEU A 11 -5.90 28.28 -6.02
C LEU A 11 -6.38 27.67 -4.71
N VAL A 12 -7.61 27.95 -4.28
CA VAL A 12 -8.16 27.43 -3.02
C VAL A 12 -8.86 26.06 -3.20
N PHE A 13 -9.14 25.64 -4.44
CA PHE A 13 -9.74 24.33 -4.74
C PHE A 13 -8.72 23.20 -5.02
N LEU A 14 -7.45 23.41 -4.69
CA LEU A 14 -6.41 22.38 -4.72
C LEU A 14 -5.95 21.98 -3.30
N SER A 15 -6.74 22.29 -2.27
CA SER A 15 -6.61 21.65 -0.96
C SER A 15 -7.13 20.21 -1.05
N GLY A 16 -6.42 19.38 -1.82
CA GLY A 16 -6.53 17.94 -1.78
C GLY A 16 -6.41 17.49 -0.32
N CYS A 17 -7.28 16.56 0.03
CA CYS A 17 -7.53 16.04 1.37
C CYS A 17 -6.27 15.97 2.25
N VAL A 18 -6.11 16.92 3.17
CA VAL A 18 -5.19 16.77 4.31
C VAL A 18 -5.88 15.86 5.30
N PHE A 19 -5.78 14.55 5.07
CA PHE A 19 -5.96 13.58 6.14
C PHE A 19 -4.73 13.68 7.04
N PRO A 20 -4.86 14.09 8.32
CA PRO A 20 -3.74 14.07 9.24
C PRO A 20 -3.51 12.62 9.65
N GLY A 21 -2.74 11.89 8.85
CA GLY A 21 -2.05 10.69 9.33
C GLY A 21 -1.04 11.14 10.41
N PRO A 22 -0.83 10.35 11.47
CA PRO A 22 -0.08 10.81 12.61
C PRO A 22 1.37 11.05 12.20
N SER A 23 1.93 12.17 12.65
CA SER A 23 3.35 12.52 12.65
C SER A 23 4.02 12.80 11.30
N CYS A 24 3.75 13.97 10.73
CA CYS A 24 4.72 14.66 9.87
C CYS A 24 4.87 16.11 10.36
N GLY A 25 5.34 16.25 11.61
CA GLY A 25 5.82 17.53 12.11
C GLY A 25 7.24 17.76 11.61
N TYR A 26 7.47 18.84 10.86
CA TYR A 26 8.77 19.48 10.62
C TYR A 26 9.96 18.61 10.18
N ASP A 27 9.75 17.40 9.66
CA ASP A 27 10.81 16.58 9.07
C ASP A 27 10.68 16.57 7.54
N VAL A 28 11.66 17.18 6.88
CA VAL A 28 11.73 17.33 5.41
C VAL A 28 12.03 16.01 4.69
N ASN A 29 11.92 14.87 5.39
CA ASN A 29 12.18 13.54 4.86
C ASN A 29 10.91 12.67 4.73
N CYS A 30 9.83 13.26 4.20
CA CYS A 30 8.63 12.54 3.75
C CYS A 30 8.84 11.67 2.50
N ASN A 31 10.10 11.54 2.04
CA ASN A 31 10.53 10.64 0.96
C ASN A 31 11.23 9.39 1.51
N LYS A 32 10.88 8.94 2.73
CA LYS A 32 11.23 7.58 3.15
C LYS A 32 10.45 6.61 2.28
N ASP A 33 11.07 6.24 1.17
CA ASP A 33 10.70 5.13 0.31
C ASP A 33 10.21 3.98 1.19
N ILE A 34 8.88 3.83 1.26
CA ILE A 34 8.22 2.86 2.13
C ILE A 34 8.75 1.45 1.82
N SER A 35 9.20 1.24 0.58
CA SER A 35 9.81 -0.01 0.13
C SER A 35 11.06 -0.40 0.92
N ASN A 36 11.77 0.58 1.49
CA ASN A 36 12.97 0.36 2.27
C ASN A 36 12.72 0.06 3.75
N THR A 37 11.48 0.22 4.22
CA THR A 37 11.14 -0.10 5.62
C THR A 37 11.19 -1.61 5.86
N ALA A 38 11.69 -2.01 7.05
CA ALA A 38 11.78 -3.43 7.42
C ALA A 38 10.40 -4.12 7.40
N TRP A 39 9.36 -3.40 7.80
CA TRP A 39 7.98 -3.89 7.75
C TRP A 39 7.51 -4.14 6.32
N TYR A 40 7.79 -3.24 5.37
CA TYR A 40 7.39 -3.43 3.97
C TYR A 40 8.11 -4.64 3.36
N LYS A 41 9.42 -4.79 3.64
CA LYS A 41 10.21 -5.93 3.18
C LYS A 41 9.67 -7.25 3.74
N LYS A 42 9.32 -7.29 5.03
CA LYS A 42 8.72 -8.48 5.68
C LYS A 42 7.36 -8.81 5.07
N ARG A 43 6.49 -7.83 4.88
CA ARG A 43 5.18 -8.00 4.24
C ARG A 43 5.31 -8.52 2.82
N THR A 44 6.14 -7.88 2.00
CA THR A 44 6.35 -8.29 0.60
C THR A 44 6.90 -9.71 0.52
N SER A 45 7.84 -10.06 1.42
CA SER A 45 8.34 -11.43 1.55
C SER A 45 7.23 -12.42 1.89
N CYS A 46 6.40 -12.12 2.89
CA CYS A 46 5.25 -12.94 3.25
C CYS A 46 4.32 -13.18 2.05
N ILE A 47 3.90 -12.10 1.36
CA ILE A 47 3.01 -12.19 0.21
C ILE A 47 3.59 -13.12 -0.86
N ASN A 48 4.83 -12.87 -1.28
CA ASN A 48 5.48 -13.65 -2.33
C ASN A 48 5.63 -15.14 -1.96
N VAL A 49 6.04 -15.43 -0.72
CA VAL A 49 6.21 -16.80 -0.25
C VAL A 49 4.87 -17.52 -0.19
N GLN A 50 3.86 -16.91 0.41
CA GLN A 50 2.55 -17.53 0.59
C GLN A 50 1.79 -17.69 -0.73
N GLN A 51 1.89 -16.73 -1.66
CA GLN A 51 1.35 -16.88 -3.02
C GLN A 51 2.00 -18.05 -3.75
N ASN A 52 3.33 -18.19 -3.67
CA ASN A 52 4.03 -19.31 -4.30
C ASN A 52 3.61 -20.66 -3.69
N ILE A 53 3.42 -20.73 -2.38
CA ILE A 53 2.90 -21.93 -1.70
C ILE A 53 1.48 -22.22 -2.20
N ALA A 54 0.60 -21.23 -2.19
CA ALA A 54 -0.78 -21.38 -2.62
C ALA A 54 -0.91 -21.78 -4.10
N LYS A 55 -0.11 -21.20 -5.00
CA LYS A 55 -0.05 -21.59 -6.42
C LYS A 55 0.34 -23.07 -6.59
N LYS A 56 1.31 -23.55 -5.81
CA LYS A 56 1.73 -24.95 -5.85
C LYS A 56 0.67 -25.90 -5.30
N LEU A 57 -0.02 -25.50 -4.23
CA LEU A 57 -1.02 -26.32 -3.55
C LEU A 57 -2.36 -26.38 -4.30
N LEU A 58 -2.83 -25.24 -4.81
CA LEU A 58 -4.14 -25.14 -5.47
C LEU A 58 -4.06 -25.37 -6.99
N GLN A 59 -2.89 -25.18 -7.60
CA GLN A 59 -2.68 -25.31 -9.04
C GLN A 59 -3.73 -24.52 -9.85
N GLN A 60 -4.61 -25.21 -10.59
CA GLN A 60 -5.66 -24.59 -11.41
C GLN A 60 -6.76 -23.90 -10.59
N ASN A 61 -6.88 -24.23 -9.30
CA ASN A 61 -7.85 -23.61 -8.39
C ASN A 61 -7.33 -22.29 -7.78
N TYR A 62 -6.08 -21.91 -8.08
CA TYR A 62 -5.54 -20.63 -7.67
C TYR A 62 -6.23 -19.49 -8.42
N ASN A 63 -6.68 -18.48 -7.69
CA ASN A 63 -7.39 -17.33 -8.26
C ASN A 63 -7.13 -16.05 -7.47
N GLU A 64 -7.66 -14.93 -7.98
CA GLU A 64 -7.47 -13.59 -7.41
C GLU A 64 -8.03 -13.44 -5.98
N ARG A 65 -9.04 -14.24 -5.61
CA ARG A 65 -9.58 -14.24 -4.24
C ARG A 65 -8.54 -14.78 -3.26
N ILE A 66 -7.84 -15.86 -3.62
CA ILE A 66 -6.75 -16.40 -2.81
C ILE A 66 -5.60 -15.40 -2.71
N ASP A 67 -5.26 -14.71 -3.81
CA ASP A 67 -4.27 -13.62 -3.80
C ASP A 67 -4.65 -12.52 -2.79
N SER A 68 -5.90 -12.07 -2.85
CA SER A 68 -6.41 -11.00 -1.97
C SER A 68 -6.44 -11.43 -0.50
N GLU A 69 -6.79 -12.69 -0.23
CA GLU A 69 -6.78 -13.26 1.12
C GLU A 69 -5.35 -13.31 1.68
N ILE A 70 -4.39 -13.84 0.91
CA ILE A 70 -2.98 -13.89 1.29
C ILE A 70 -2.44 -12.48 1.56
N TYR A 71 -2.78 -11.52 0.70
CA TYR A 71 -2.40 -10.12 0.89
C TYR A 71 -2.94 -9.58 2.21
N SER A 72 -4.24 -9.72 2.45
CA SER A 72 -4.90 -9.27 3.69
C SER A 72 -4.26 -9.87 4.93
N GLU A 73 -3.98 -11.19 4.92
CA GLU A 73 -3.40 -11.87 6.07
C GLU A 73 -1.94 -11.48 6.30
N CYS A 74 -1.11 -11.37 5.25
CA CYS A 74 0.26 -10.89 5.36
C CYS A 74 0.37 -9.40 5.77
N VAL A 75 -0.65 -8.60 5.47
CA VAL A 75 -0.77 -7.20 5.93
C VAL A 75 -0.98 -7.15 7.45
N LYS A 76 -1.79 -8.06 8.00
CA LYS A 76 -2.11 -8.16 9.43
C LYS A 76 -1.01 -8.86 10.23
N ASN A 77 -0.43 -9.94 9.67
CA ASN A 77 0.58 -10.77 10.29
C ASN A 77 1.60 -11.26 9.26
N THR A 78 2.83 -10.76 9.33
CA THR A 78 3.90 -11.12 8.40
C THR A 78 4.39 -12.56 8.53
N ASP A 79 4.01 -13.27 9.61
CA ASP A 79 4.33 -14.68 9.83
C ASP A 79 3.17 -15.62 9.40
N TYR A 80 2.18 -15.09 8.68
CA TYR A 80 1.08 -15.86 8.12
C TYR A 80 1.57 -17.05 7.27
N LYS A 81 0.89 -18.19 7.40
CA LYS A 81 1.15 -19.40 6.63
C LYS A 81 -0.14 -19.87 5.98
N PHE A 82 -0.16 -19.83 4.64
CA PHE A 82 -1.27 -20.29 3.85
C PHE A 82 -1.54 -21.77 4.08
N LYS A 83 -2.82 -22.12 4.24
CA LYS A 83 -3.30 -23.49 4.37
C LYS A 83 -4.58 -23.63 3.55
N ILE A 84 -4.77 -24.80 2.95
CA ILE A 84 -6.06 -25.13 2.32
C ILE A 84 -7.07 -25.30 3.46
N ILE A 85 -8.08 -24.43 3.50
CA ILE A 85 -9.25 -24.64 4.35
C ILE A 85 -10.14 -25.61 3.55
N ASN A 86 -10.22 -26.84 4.05
CA ASN A 86 -11.00 -27.92 3.47
C ASN A 86 -12.49 -27.73 3.78
#